data_AF-A0A8S3CW20-F1
#
_entry.id   AF-A0A8S3CW20-F1
#
_cell.length_a   1.000
_cell.length_b   1.000
_cell.length_c   1.000
_cell.angle_alpha   90.00
_cell.angle_beta   90.00
_cell.angle_gamma   90.00
#
_symmetry.space_group_name_H-M   'P 1'
#
loop_
_entity.id
_entity.type
_entity.pdbx_description
1 polymer ?
#
loop_
_entity_poly.entity_id
_entity_poly.type
_entity_poly.pdbx_seq_one_letter_code
_entity_poly.pdbx_strand_id
1 'polypeptide(L)' 'MDEFDEYADDLAYSKRASGISYTRQIDSSTCGRPTIAPKLTERIYGGSVAIPHSWPWIG' A
#
# COMPACT_ATOMS: atom_id res chain seq x y z
N MET A 1 38.58 -4.72 -6.27
CA MET A 1 37.19 -4.97 -5.82
C MET A 1 37.10 -4.38 -4.43
N ASP A 2 35.93 -4.18 -3.82
CA ASP A 2 35.78 -3.71 -2.43
C ASP A 2 35.76 -2.19 -2.15
N GLU A 3 35.10 -1.38 -2.98
CA GLU A 3 34.72 0.00 -2.57
C GLU A 3 33.20 0.26 -2.74
N PHE A 4 32.56 -0.49 -3.64
CA PHE A 4 31.12 -0.42 -3.84
C PHE A 4 30.33 -1.13 -2.72
N ASP A 5 30.90 -2.21 -2.18
CA ASP A 5 30.24 -3.02 -1.16
C ASP A 5 30.28 -2.36 0.23
N GLU A 6 31.31 -1.56 0.52
CA GLU A 6 31.43 -0.80 1.77
C GLU A 6 30.35 0.30 1.89
N TYR A 7 30.05 1.01 0.79
CA TYR A 7 29.00 2.03 0.74
C TYR A 7 27.60 1.45 1.00
N ALA A 8 27.35 0.22 0.56
CA ALA A 8 26.08 -0.45 0.76
C ALA A 8 25.85 -0.82 2.24
N ASP A 9 26.91 -1.22 2.95
CA ASP A 9 26.87 -1.55 4.37
C ASP A 9 26.68 -0.31 5.25
N ASP A 10 27.35 0.80 4.94
CA ASP A 10 27.18 2.07 5.65
C ASP A 10 25.76 2.62 5.50
N LEU A 11 25.20 2.54 4.28
CA LEU A 11 23.82 2.94 4.02
C LEU A 11 22.83 2.03 4.77
N ALA A 12 23.10 0.72 4.83
CA ALA A 12 22.29 -0.23 5.57
C ALA A 12 22.36 0.03 7.09
N TYR A 13 23.55 0.34 7.62
CA TYR A 13 23.78 0.69 9.02
C TYR A 13 23.03 1.98 9.39
N SER A 14 23.16 3.02 8.57
CA SER A 14 22.47 4.30 8.75
C SER A 14 20.94 4.15 8.71
N LYS A 15 20.40 3.38 7.74
CA LYS A 15 18.96 3.13 7.64
C LYS A 15 18.42 2.33 8.82
N ARG A 16 19.20 1.38 9.33
CA ARG A 16 18.83 0.58 10.51
C ARG A 16 18.86 1.40 11.80
N ALA A 17 19.84 2.30 11.95
CA ALA A 17 19.92 3.25 13.06
C ALA A 17 18.81 4.32 13.01
N SER A 18 18.38 4.73 11.81
CA SER A 18 17.31 5.71 11.58
C SER A 18 15.90 5.10 11.58
N GLY A 19 15.75 3.77 11.71
CA GLY A 19 14.44 3.10 11.65
C GLY A 19 13.75 3.15 10.28
N ILE A 20 14.49 3.51 9.22
CA ILE A 20 13.94 3.62 7.86
C ILE A 20 13.91 2.21 7.27
N SER A 21 12.77 1.55 7.40
CA SER A 21 12.52 0.30 6.69
C SER A 21 12.43 0.59 5.18
N TYR A 22 13.22 -0.11 4.37
CA TYR A 22 13.09 -0.08 2.90
C TYR A 22 11.79 -0.75 2.41
N THR A 23 11.02 -1.36 3.32
CA THR A 23 9.64 -1.73 3.01
C THR A 23 8.87 -0.45 2.78
N ARG A 24 8.29 -0.30 1.60
CA ARG A 24 7.29 0.73 1.31
C ARG A 24 6.35 0.78 2.52
N GLN A 25 6.33 1.89 3.26
CA GLN A 25 5.39 2.13 4.33
C GLN A 25 4.01 2.22 3.67
N ILE A 26 3.41 1.07 3.42
CA ILE A 26 2.00 0.95 3.06
C ILE A 26 1.31 1.14 4.40
N ASP A 27 0.76 2.32 4.61
CA ASP A 27 -0.06 2.60 5.78
C ASP A 27 -1.25 1.62 5.77
N SER A 28 -1.16 0.57 6.58
CA SER A 28 -2.20 -0.46 6.69
C SER A 28 -3.50 0.11 7.27
N SER A 29 -3.43 1.29 7.89
CA SER A 29 -4.56 1.99 8.50
C SER A 29 -5.57 2.54 7.48
N THR A 30 -5.20 2.63 6.20
CA THR A 30 -6.06 3.19 5.14
C THR A 30 -6.59 2.16 4.13
N CYS A 31 -6.22 0.89 4.24
CA CYS A 31 -6.76 -0.14 3.36
C CYS A 31 -8.25 -0.41 3.66
N GLY A 32 -9.02 -0.84 2.65
CA GLY A 32 -10.44 -1.16 2.78
C GLY A 32 -11.37 0.02 3.09
N ARG A 33 -10.86 1.25 3.10
CA ARG A 33 -11.63 2.48 3.35
C ARG A 33 -11.68 3.33 2.07
N PRO A 34 -12.58 3.01 1.12
CA PRO A 34 -12.64 3.76 -0.13
C PRO A 34 -13.15 5.19 0.12
N THR A 35 -12.60 6.15 -0.60
CA THR A 35 -13.08 7.54 -0.58
C THR A 35 -14.52 7.66 -1.08
N ILE A 36 -14.89 6.81 -2.05
CA ILE A 36 -16.25 6.69 -2.57
C ILE A 36 -16.85 5.40 -2.02
N ALA A 37 -17.86 5.52 -1.16
CA ALA A 37 -18.52 4.35 -0.59
C ALA A 37 -19.31 3.58 -1.66
N PRO A 38 -19.24 2.24 -1.69
CA PRO A 38 -20.06 1.44 -2.57
C PRO A 38 -21.55 1.54 -2.20
N LYS A 39 -22.41 1.57 -3.22
CA LYS A 39 -23.86 1.59 -3.03
C LYS A 39 -24.35 0.18 -2.68
N LEU A 40 -24.58 -0.08 -1.39
CA LEU A 40 -25.11 -1.33 -0.86
C LEU A 40 -26.41 -1.06 -0.11
N THR A 41 -27.55 -1.20 -0.78
CA THR A 41 -28.88 -1.05 -0.14
C THR A 41 -29.41 -2.38 0.37
N GLU A 42 -29.06 -3.48 -0.28
CA GLU A 42 -29.59 -4.83 -0.03
C GLU A 42 -28.53 -5.89 -0.38
N ARG A 43 -28.87 -7.18 -0.21
CA ARG A 43 -28.07 -8.27 -0.76
C ARG A 43 -27.97 -8.13 -2.27
N ILE A 44 -26.80 -8.41 -2.83
CA ILE A 44 -26.57 -8.30 -4.27
C ILE A 44 -27.10 -9.55 -4.97
N TYR A 45 -28.26 -9.42 -5.63
CA TYR A 45 -28.81 -10.44 -6.52
C TYR A 45 -28.86 -9.87 -7.95
N GLY A 46 -28.34 -10.60 -8.94
CA GLY A 46 -28.28 -10.14 -10.34
C GLY A 46 -27.27 -9.00 -10.62
N GLY A 47 -26.90 -8.23 -9.60
CA GLY A 47 -25.90 -7.17 -9.66
C GLY A 47 -26.45 -5.84 -10.16
N SER A 48 -25.62 -4.80 -10.03
CA SER A 48 -25.83 -3.51 -10.66
C SER A 48 -24.47 -2.91 -11.03
N VAL A 49 -24.46 -1.95 -11.96
CA VAL A 49 -23.23 -1.26 -12.35
C VAL A 49 -22.66 -0.53 -11.13
N ALA A 50 -21.41 -0.82 -10.82
CA ALA A 50 -20.71 -0.15 -9.72
C ALA A 50 -20.45 1.32 -10.06
N ILE A 51 -20.45 2.15 -9.01
CA ILE A 51 -19.99 3.54 -9.14
C ILE A 51 -18.48 3.48 -9.44
N PRO A 52 -17.99 4.23 -10.44
CA PRO A 52 -16.55 4.27 -10.73
C PRO A 52 -15.74 4.57 -9.47
N HIS A 53 -14.65 3.82 -9.27
CA HIS A 53 -13.74 3.92 -8.13
C HIS A 53 -14.32 3.61 -6.73
N SER A 54 -15.58 3.14 -6.62
CA SER A 54 -16.13 2.71 -5.32
C SER A 54 -15.53 1.39 -4.80
N TRP A 55 -14.77 0.70 -5.66
CA TRP A 55 -14.05 -0.55 -5.38
C TRP A 55 -12.60 -0.42 -5.86
N PRO A 56 -11.75 0.37 -5.18
CA PRO A 56 -10.43 0.78 -5.70
C PRO A 56 -9.39 -0.35 -5.78
N TRP A 57 -9.70 -1.53 -5.23
CA TRP A 57 -8.85 -2.72 -5.26
C TRP A 57 -9.17 -3.67 -6.42
N ILE A 58 -10.22 -3.40 -7.20
CA ILE A 58 -10.52 -4.16 -8.41
C ILE A 58 -9.77 -3.50 -9.57
N GLY A 59 -8.80 -4.22 -10.13
CA GLY A 59 -7.90 -3.78 -11.21
C GLY A 59 -6.98 -4.91 -11.63
#